data_AF-A0A226CWH9-F1
#
_entry.id   AF-A0A226CWH9-F1
#
_cell.length_a   1.000
_cell.length_b   1.000
_cell.length_c   1.000
_cell.angle_alpha   90.00
_cell.angle_beta   90.00
_cell.angle_gamma   90.00
#
_symmetry.space_group_name_H-M   'P 1'
#
loop_
_entity.id
_entity.type
_entity.pdbx_description
1 polymer ?
#
loop_
_entity_poly.entity_id
_entity_poly.type
_entity_poly.pdbx_seq_one_letter_code
_entity_poly.pdbx_strand_id
1 'polypeptide(L)'
;MERRLIFRLVLGSWCLMSVILTNCYNGVMITELNAPHEAWKPTLFDDLVCERMPVHHEYESCKGIVFYFSNYKNLTPLPVDAKELQKYGFNGTDKIQLGWYTGAMLQLINNSITRKTGTRLKHMYIKELINPFAQKGCFHFLSLPNGYVSGFPDLPEFLRHLFNGLTDRKWFRKGSCKNTKAPIGLQLLNLLHPMHTHHLNGFQYSNPNQTLLQLRYNLERELLQCGKSVYISKPQIVKAELDFLNKYYPSKRFYKGKETLNETFHSWYLDQRGKSKVPRKFRAVIESGIYGRLQLEEIHQKYLSRKPLIRLEPYVVYGRLDGALSTLSILCGGTVILASLVALVEIRSNVFSTVVKSFNSAVN
;
A
#
# COMPACT_ATOMS: atom_id res chain seq x y z
N MET A 1 -3.54 -65.83 26.89
CA MET A 1 -4.10 -64.94 25.84
C MET A 1 -3.87 -63.46 26.11
N GLU A 2 -3.88 -62.99 27.36
CA GLU A 2 -3.79 -61.56 27.73
C GLU A 2 -2.56 -60.81 27.18
N ARG A 3 -1.36 -61.42 27.15
CA ARG A 3 -0.15 -60.77 26.59
C ARG A 3 -0.31 -60.32 25.13
N ARG A 4 -1.06 -61.06 24.29
CA ARG A 4 -1.32 -60.66 22.89
C ARG A 4 -2.26 -59.47 22.79
N LEU A 5 -3.17 -59.33 23.76
CA LEU A 5 -4.16 -58.26 23.81
C LEU A 5 -3.50 -56.93 24.20
N ILE A 6 -2.63 -56.96 25.20
CA ILE A 6 -1.82 -55.80 25.63
C ILE A 6 -0.93 -55.32 24.48
N PHE A 7 -0.22 -56.24 23.81
CA PHE A 7 0.66 -55.86 22.70
C PHE A 7 -0.11 -55.21 21.54
N ARG A 8 -1.33 -55.69 21.23
CA ARG A 8 -2.19 -55.09 20.21
C ARG A 8 -2.71 -53.71 20.60
N LEU A 9 -3.06 -53.49 21.85
CA LEU A 9 -3.56 -52.19 22.33
C LEU A 9 -2.47 -51.11 22.34
N VAL A 10 -1.26 -51.48 22.79
CA VAL A 10 -0.13 -50.54 22.83
C VAL A 10 0.34 -50.22 21.41
N LEU A 11 0.55 -51.23 20.56
CA LEU A 11 1.04 -51.01 19.20
C LEU A 11 -0.02 -50.32 18.33
N GLY A 12 -1.30 -50.67 18.52
CA GLY A 12 -2.42 -50.06 17.81
C GLY A 12 -2.59 -48.58 18.18
N SER A 13 -2.49 -48.22 19.46
CA SER A 13 -2.56 -46.82 19.89
C SER A 13 -1.36 -46.00 19.41
N TRP A 14 -0.16 -46.57 19.41
CA TRP A 14 1.03 -45.95 18.83
C TRP A 14 0.91 -45.68 17.33
N CYS A 15 0.43 -46.66 16.55
CA CYS A 15 0.20 -46.47 15.12
C CYS A 15 -0.87 -45.40 14.85
N LEU A 16 -1.98 -45.41 15.59
CA LEU A 16 -3.04 -44.41 15.46
C LEU A 16 -2.51 -43.00 15.76
N MET A 17 -1.75 -42.84 16.84
CA MET A 17 -1.16 -41.55 17.22
C MET A 17 -0.13 -41.06 16.21
N SER A 18 0.69 -41.96 15.65
CA SER A 18 1.62 -41.60 14.58
C SER A 18 0.88 -41.03 13.38
N VAL A 19 -0.21 -41.68 12.94
CA VAL A 19 -1.00 -41.20 11.79
C VAL A 19 -1.66 -39.86 12.07
N ILE A 20 -2.22 -39.67 13.27
CA ILE A 20 -2.83 -38.39 13.67
C ILE A 20 -1.78 -37.28 13.72
N LEU A 21 -0.63 -37.53 14.34
CA LEU A 21 0.48 -36.57 14.41
C LEU A 21 1.00 -36.21 13.03
N THR A 22 1.24 -37.19 12.15
CA THR A 22 1.73 -36.94 10.79
C THR A 22 0.69 -36.15 9.98
N ASN A 23 -0.60 -36.47 10.10
CA ASN A 23 -1.66 -35.74 9.41
C ASN A 23 -1.88 -34.33 9.96
N CYS A 24 -1.82 -34.12 11.28
CA CYS A 24 -1.86 -32.79 11.89
C CYS A 24 -0.62 -31.97 11.52
N TYR A 25 0.56 -32.57 11.57
CA TYR A 25 1.79 -31.92 11.14
C TYR A 25 1.70 -31.49 9.69
N ASN A 26 1.28 -32.37 8.78
CA ASN A 26 1.10 -32.03 7.36
C ASN A 26 0.03 -30.96 7.17
N GLY A 27 -1.11 -31.05 7.86
CA GLY A 27 -2.19 -30.06 7.78
C GLY A 27 -1.74 -28.68 8.24
N VAL A 28 -1.04 -28.60 9.38
CA VAL A 28 -0.54 -27.32 9.90
C VAL A 28 0.64 -26.80 9.10
N MET A 29 1.54 -27.67 8.63
CA MET A 29 2.62 -27.30 7.71
C MET A 29 2.04 -26.70 6.43
N ILE A 30 0.90 -27.21 5.94
CA ILE A 30 0.16 -26.63 4.82
C ILE A 30 -0.48 -25.30 5.20
N THR A 31 -1.15 -25.17 6.35
CA THR A 31 -1.87 -23.93 6.70
C THR A 31 -0.98 -22.82 7.22
N GLU A 32 0.04 -23.07 8.04
CA GLU A 32 0.90 -22.02 8.62
C GLU A 32 1.99 -21.58 7.64
N LEU A 33 2.58 -22.50 6.85
CA LEU A 33 3.57 -22.10 5.85
C LEU A 33 2.92 -21.50 4.59
N ASN A 34 1.64 -21.83 4.28
CA ASN A 34 0.98 -21.31 3.07
C ASN A 34 -0.20 -20.35 3.31
N ALA A 35 -0.81 -20.28 4.50
CA ALA A 35 -1.90 -19.37 4.83
C ALA A 35 -1.48 -18.36 5.91
N PRO A 36 -0.59 -17.43 5.55
CA PRO A 36 -0.22 -16.35 6.44
C PRO A 36 -1.46 -15.51 6.78
N HIS A 37 -1.65 -15.24 8.07
CA HIS A 37 -2.72 -14.42 8.61
C HIS A 37 -3.01 -13.22 7.70
N GLU A 38 -4.28 -13.03 7.31
CA GLU A 38 -4.69 -11.94 6.42
C GLU A 38 -4.48 -10.59 7.13
N ALA A 39 -3.26 -10.09 7.08
CA ALA A 39 -2.97 -8.71 7.45
C ALA A 39 -3.91 -7.81 6.65
N TRP A 40 -4.55 -6.85 7.32
CA TRP A 40 -5.46 -5.90 6.68
C TRP A 40 -4.81 -5.29 5.43
N LYS A 41 -5.50 -5.36 4.28
CA LYS A 41 -5.01 -4.91 2.97
C LYS A 41 -5.94 -3.82 2.45
N PRO A 42 -5.49 -2.57 2.30
CA PRO A 42 -6.31 -1.55 1.65
C PRO A 42 -6.53 -1.96 0.19
N THR A 43 -7.79 -1.99 -0.23
CA THR A 43 -8.17 -2.39 -1.60
C THR A 43 -8.79 -1.25 -2.40
N LEU A 44 -9.42 -0.30 -1.70
CA LEU A 44 -10.08 0.87 -2.27
C LEU A 44 -9.33 2.14 -1.84
N PHE A 45 -9.49 3.24 -2.59
CA PHE A 45 -8.93 4.53 -2.20
C PHE A 45 -9.52 5.04 -0.88
N ASP A 46 -10.77 4.68 -0.59
CA ASP A 46 -11.46 5.01 0.66
C ASP A 46 -10.82 4.35 1.89
N ASP A 47 -10.08 3.25 1.71
CA ASP A 47 -9.31 2.58 2.79
C ASP A 47 -8.03 3.35 3.14
N LEU A 48 -7.61 4.26 2.25
CA LEU A 48 -6.38 5.04 2.39
C LEU A 48 -6.60 6.39 3.07
N VAL A 49 -7.85 6.84 3.21
CA VAL A 49 -8.21 8.13 3.81
C VAL A 49 -7.99 8.07 5.32
N CYS A 50 -7.25 9.04 5.85
CA CYS A 50 -7.00 9.13 7.29
C CYS A 50 -8.20 9.57 8.10
N GLU A 51 -8.75 10.71 7.69
CA GLU A 51 -9.88 11.33 8.33
C GLU A 51 -10.84 11.75 7.24
N ARG A 52 -12.06 11.24 7.32
CA ARG A 52 -13.09 11.53 6.32
C ARG A 52 -13.65 12.90 6.60
N MET A 53 -13.54 13.79 5.63
CA MET A 53 -14.20 15.07 5.69
C MET A 53 -15.72 14.85 5.73
N PRO A 54 -16.44 15.48 6.66
CA PRO A 54 -17.89 15.43 6.66
C PRO A 54 -18.47 15.99 5.35
N VAL A 55 -19.56 15.41 4.85
CA VAL A 55 -20.19 15.82 3.58
C VAL A 55 -20.54 17.32 3.57
N HIS A 56 -21.03 17.86 4.70
CA HIS A 56 -21.37 19.26 4.85
C HIS A 56 -20.14 20.20 4.85
N HIS A 57 -18.92 19.67 4.96
CA HIS A 57 -17.69 20.44 4.87
C HIS A 57 -17.21 20.68 3.44
N GLU A 58 -17.79 20.02 2.42
CA GLU A 58 -17.38 20.21 1.02
C GLU A 58 -17.48 21.68 0.59
N TYR A 59 -18.61 22.32 0.90
CA TYR A 59 -18.87 23.74 0.59
C TYR A 59 -17.89 24.70 1.28
N GLU A 60 -17.62 24.45 2.57
CA GLU A 60 -16.74 25.30 3.37
C GLU A 60 -15.27 25.11 3.00
N SER A 61 -14.86 23.89 2.65
CA SER A 61 -13.53 23.60 2.09
C SER A 61 -13.35 24.31 0.75
N CYS A 62 -14.37 24.31 -0.11
CA CYS A 62 -14.34 25.08 -1.34
C CYS A 62 -14.19 26.59 -1.08
N LYS A 63 -14.90 27.16 -0.09
CA LYS A 63 -14.70 28.57 0.32
C LYS A 63 -13.27 28.83 0.79
N GLY A 64 -12.70 27.94 1.61
CA GLY A 64 -11.31 28.02 2.06
C GLY A 64 -10.34 28.07 0.88
N ILE A 65 -10.48 27.14 -0.06
CA ILE A 65 -9.70 27.09 -1.30
C ILE A 65 -9.83 28.40 -2.09
N VAL A 66 -11.05 28.90 -2.30
CA VAL A 66 -11.30 30.16 -3.02
C VAL A 66 -10.70 31.37 -2.29
N PHE A 67 -10.75 31.38 -0.96
CA PHE A 67 -10.17 32.44 -0.13
C PHE A 67 -8.65 32.51 -0.31
N TYR A 68 -7.94 31.40 -0.16
CA TYR A 68 -6.50 31.35 -0.38
C TYR A 68 -6.13 31.66 -1.82
N PHE A 69 -6.90 31.19 -2.79
CA PHE A 69 -6.69 31.50 -4.20
C PHE A 69 -6.84 33.01 -4.50
N SER A 70 -7.80 33.66 -3.85
CA SER A 70 -8.03 35.11 -4.00
C SER A 70 -6.93 35.91 -3.30
N ASN A 71 -6.50 35.49 -2.11
CA ASN A 71 -5.43 36.13 -1.36
C ASN A 71 -4.05 35.94 -2.01
N TYR A 72 -3.83 34.81 -2.68
CA TYR A 72 -2.67 34.60 -3.54
C TYR A 72 -2.57 35.67 -4.63
N LYS A 73 -3.70 36.04 -5.27
CA LYS A 73 -3.71 37.16 -6.22
C LYS A 73 -3.38 38.49 -5.57
N ASN A 74 -3.70 38.65 -4.29
CA ASN A 74 -3.47 39.86 -3.50
C ASN A 74 -2.13 39.86 -2.75
N LEU A 75 -1.21 38.91 -3.06
CA LEU A 75 0.20 38.96 -2.65
C LEU A 75 0.48 38.78 -1.16
N THR A 76 -0.45 38.20 -0.42
CA THR A 76 -0.21 37.87 0.98
C THR A 76 0.64 36.59 1.08
N PRO A 77 1.78 36.60 1.79
CA PRO A 77 2.55 35.39 2.03
C PRO A 77 1.65 34.35 2.72
N LEU A 78 1.72 33.10 2.27
CA LEU A 78 1.00 31.98 2.91
C LEU A 78 1.55 31.84 4.34
N PRO A 79 0.73 32.06 5.38
CA PRO A 79 1.20 31.91 6.75
C PRO A 79 1.62 30.46 6.96
N VAL A 80 2.79 30.26 7.58
CA VAL A 80 3.36 28.92 7.78
C VAL A 80 2.81 28.29 9.06
N ASP A 81 2.33 29.11 10.01
CA ASP A 81 1.79 28.65 11.30
C ASP A 81 0.26 28.54 11.28
N ALA A 82 -0.24 27.37 11.68
CA ALA A 82 -1.67 27.11 11.88
C ALA A 82 -2.35 28.13 12.80
N LYS A 83 -1.63 28.67 13.81
CA LYS A 83 -2.17 29.70 14.72
C LYS A 83 -2.42 31.03 14.01
N GLU A 84 -1.58 31.39 13.03
CA GLU A 84 -1.81 32.59 12.23
C GLU A 84 -3.02 32.42 11.30
N LEU A 85 -3.30 31.19 10.88
CA LEU A 85 -4.44 30.91 10.02
C LEU A 85 -5.79 31.08 10.73
N GLN A 86 -5.85 30.81 12.03
CA GLN A 86 -7.06 31.04 12.84
C GLN A 86 -7.45 32.53 12.90
N LYS A 87 -6.49 33.46 12.78
CA LYS A 87 -6.76 34.92 12.78
C LYS A 87 -7.64 35.37 11.62
N TYR A 88 -7.78 34.56 10.57
CA TYR A 88 -8.62 34.86 9.40
C TYR A 88 -10.07 34.39 9.54
N GLY A 89 -10.53 34.04 10.75
CA GLY A 89 -11.95 33.77 11.04
C GLY A 89 -12.45 32.41 10.60
N PHE A 90 -11.54 31.47 10.28
CA PHE A 90 -11.90 30.09 10.03
C PHE A 90 -11.78 29.31 11.35
N ASN A 91 -12.91 28.84 11.90
CA ASN A 91 -12.95 28.06 13.15
C ASN A 91 -12.84 26.54 12.92
N GLY A 92 -12.54 26.09 11.70
CA GLY A 92 -12.39 24.65 11.37
C GLY A 92 -10.99 24.34 10.85
N THR A 93 -10.27 23.47 11.56
CA THR A 93 -8.87 23.08 11.26
C THR A 93 -8.72 22.57 9.84
N ASP A 94 -9.57 21.64 9.40
CA ASP A 94 -9.36 20.89 8.16
C ASP A 94 -9.59 21.75 6.90
N LYS A 95 -10.53 22.71 7.01
CA LYS A 95 -10.89 23.65 5.93
C LYS A 95 -9.73 24.57 5.59
N ILE A 96 -9.07 25.08 6.63
CA ILE A 96 -7.89 25.93 6.54
C ILE A 96 -6.73 25.14 5.93
N GLN A 97 -6.51 23.95 6.45
CA GLN A 97 -5.43 23.07 6.03
C GLN A 97 -5.48 22.81 4.52
N LEU A 98 -6.66 22.42 4.00
CA LEU A 98 -6.82 22.13 2.58
C LEU A 98 -6.70 23.39 1.71
N GLY A 99 -7.26 24.52 2.15
CA GLY A 99 -7.10 25.80 1.46
C GLY A 99 -5.65 26.26 1.38
N TRP A 100 -4.91 26.15 2.48
CA TRP A 100 -3.47 26.44 2.51
C TRP A 100 -2.70 25.51 1.57
N TYR A 101 -2.96 24.20 1.65
CA TYR A 101 -2.24 23.20 0.89
C TYR A 101 -2.44 23.39 -0.62
N THR A 102 -3.69 23.56 -1.06
CA THR A 102 -4.00 23.86 -2.47
C THR A 102 -3.39 25.19 -2.93
N GLY A 103 -3.35 26.21 -2.07
CA GLY A 103 -2.65 27.47 -2.33
C GLY A 103 -1.15 27.27 -2.54
N ALA A 104 -0.49 26.52 -1.67
CA ALA A 104 0.94 26.21 -1.79
C ALA A 104 1.25 25.42 -3.08
N MET A 105 0.41 24.45 -3.41
CA MET A 105 0.49 23.68 -4.65
C MET A 105 0.38 24.55 -5.91
N LEU A 106 -0.55 25.52 -5.91
CA LEU A 106 -0.69 26.46 -7.01
C LEU A 106 0.58 27.31 -7.20
N GLN A 107 1.24 27.72 -6.11
CA GLN A 107 2.51 28.43 -6.20
C GLN A 107 3.57 27.57 -6.89
N LEU A 108 3.71 26.29 -6.50
CA LEU A 108 4.65 25.37 -7.16
C LEU A 108 4.34 25.19 -8.66
N ILE A 109 3.07 25.11 -9.04
CA ILE A 109 2.66 25.01 -10.45
C ILE A 109 3.04 26.27 -11.22
N ASN A 110 2.72 27.44 -10.68
CA ASN A 110 3.08 28.72 -11.29
C ASN A 110 4.60 28.88 -11.41
N ASN A 111 5.36 28.30 -10.46
CA ASN A 111 6.81 28.26 -10.54
C ASN A 111 7.30 27.41 -11.71
N SER A 112 6.72 26.22 -11.88
CA SER A 112 6.99 25.33 -13.02
C SER A 112 6.67 26.04 -14.35
N ILE A 113 5.53 26.74 -14.44
CA ILE A 113 5.14 27.51 -15.66
C ILE A 113 6.12 28.65 -15.94
N THR A 114 6.51 29.42 -14.92
CA THR A 114 7.50 30.50 -15.04
C THR A 114 8.82 29.96 -15.59
N ARG A 115 9.28 28.80 -15.09
CA ARG A 115 10.50 28.14 -15.58
C ARG A 115 10.39 27.66 -17.04
N LYS A 116 9.20 27.20 -17.48
CA LYS A 116 8.96 26.80 -18.89
C LYS A 116 8.98 27.97 -19.85
N THR A 117 8.34 29.05 -19.46
CA THR A 117 8.04 30.18 -20.37
C THR A 117 9.07 31.30 -20.29
N GLY A 118 9.91 31.32 -19.25
CA GLY A 118 10.78 32.44 -18.93
C GLY A 118 10.02 33.68 -18.44
N THR A 119 8.68 33.69 -18.46
CA THR A 119 7.88 34.81 -17.98
C THR A 119 7.89 34.82 -16.46
N ARG A 120 8.68 35.73 -15.89
CA ARG A 120 8.78 35.92 -14.44
C ARG A 120 7.44 36.41 -13.91
N LEU A 121 6.64 35.49 -13.36
CA LEU A 121 5.49 35.88 -12.54
C LEU A 121 6.03 36.67 -11.34
N LYS A 122 5.49 37.86 -11.10
CA LYS A 122 5.99 38.82 -10.10
C LYS A 122 6.06 38.28 -8.65
N HIS A 123 5.50 37.10 -8.36
CA HIS A 123 5.17 36.69 -6.99
C HIS A 123 5.47 35.20 -6.74
N MET A 124 6.75 34.90 -6.52
CA MET A 124 7.27 33.55 -6.33
C MET A 124 7.87 33.42 -4.93
N TYR A 125 7.16 32.77 -4.00
CA TYR A 125 7.60 32.70 -2.59
C TYR A 125 7.92 31.27 -2.13
N ILE A 126 7.11 30.28 -2.50
CA ILE A 126 7.36 28.89 -2.08
C ILE A 126 8.34 28.22 -3.04
N LYS A 127 9.57 28.00 -2.58
CA LYS A 127 10.57 27.17 -3.29
C LYS A 127 10.42 25.69 -2.98
N GLU A 128 10.09 25.38 -1.73
CA GLU A 128 9.93 24.02 -1.22
C GLU A 128 8.64 23.91 -0.41
N LEU A 129 7.95 22.77 -0.55
CA LEU A 129 6.71 22.50 0.18
C LEU A 129 7.02 21.66 1.42
N ILE A 130 7.03 22.33 2.57
CA ILE A 130 7.04 21.65 3.87
C ILE A 130 5.59 21.62 4.34
N ASN A 131 5.02 20.42 4.48
CA ASN A 131 3.64 20.24 4.91
C ASN A 131 3.57 20.17 6.45
N PRO A 132 3.11 21.22 7.15
CA PRO A 132 3.05 21.22 8.62
C PRO A 132 1.90 20.35 9.17
N PHE A 133 0.99 19.88 8.31
CA PHE A 133 -0.19 19.12 8.71
C PHE A 133 -0.03 17.61 8.51
N ALA A 134 1.09 17.17 7.93
CA ALA A 134 1.36 15.76 7.69
C ALA A 134 1.39 14.97 9.02
N GLN A 135 0.63 13.88 9.08
CA GLN A 135 0.55 13.04 10.28
C GLN A 135 1.27 11.71 10.08
N LYS A 136 2.07 11.29 11.07
CA LYS A 136 2.80 10.00 11.06
C LYS A 136 1.88 8.78 10.94
N GLY A 137 0.63 8.91 11.37
CA GLY A 137 -0.38 7.86 11.30
C GLY A 137 -1.06 7.74 9.94
N CYS A 138 -0.66 8.54 8.94
CA CYS A 138 -1.34 8.62 7.65
C CYS A 138 -0.60 7.99 6.49
N PHE A 139 -1.36 7.65 5.46
CA PHE A 139 -0.77 7.13 4.24
C PHE A 139 0.03 8.21 3.51
N HIS A 140 1.23 7.84 3.08
CA HIS A 140 2.04 8.55 2.13
C HIS A 140 1.65 8.12 0.71
N PHE A 141 1.12 9.06 -0.06
CA PHE A 141 0.71 8.89 -1.46
C PHE A 141 1.89 9.17 -2.37
N LEU A 142 2.63 8.11 -2.67
CA LEU A 142 3.86 8.18 -3.44
C LEU A 142 3.56 8.13 -4.93
N SER A 143 4.10 9.09 -5.67
CA SER A 143 4.11 9.06 -7.13
C SER A 143 5.37 9.73 -7.65
N LEU A 144 5.85 9.30 -8.81
CA LEU A 144 6.99 9.95 -9.46
C LEU A 144 6.51 11.18 -10.25
N PRO A 145 7.37 12.19 -10.46
CA PRO A 145 7.01 13.33 -11.29
C PRO A 145 6.86 12.90 -12.75
N ASN A 146 5.95 13.54 -13.48
CA ASN A 146 5.70 13.26 -14.90
C ASN A 146 6.78 13.84 -15.85
N GLY A 147 8.02 13.99 -15.35
CA GLY A 147 9.14 14.57 -16.07
C GLY A 147 9.78 15.76 -15.37
N TYR A 148 10.59 16.48 -16.14
CA TYR A 148 11.39 17.61 -15.70
C TYR A 148 11.06 18.85 -16.52
N VAL A 149 11.14 20.00 -15.86
CA VAL A 149 10.80 21.30 -16.38
C VAL A 149 12.00 22.21 -16.15
N SER A 150 12.73 22.51 -17.22
CA SER A 150 13.97 23.32 -17.16
C SER A 150 14.98 22.76 -16.13
N GLY A 151 15.09 21.43 -16.07
CA GLY A 151 15.94 20.71 -15.10
C GLY A 151 15.29 20.41 -13.76
N PHE A 152 14.16 21.02 -13.40
CA PHE A 152 13.51 20.81 -12.10
C PHE A 152 12.44 19.71 -12.19
N PRO A 153 12.26 18.88 -11.14
CA PRO A 153 11.20 17.90 -11.13
C PRO A 153 9.83 18.59 -11.14
N ASP A 154 8.93 18.07 -11.96
CA ASP A 154 7.54 18.55 -11.97
C ASP A 154 6.78 18.02 -10.73
N LEU A 155 5.50 18.38 -10.56
CA LEU A 155 4.70 17.80 -9.48
C LEU A 155 4.61 16.26 -9.61
N PRO A 156 4.58 15.51 -8.49
CA PRO A 156 4.23 14.09 -8.47
C PRO A 156 2.95 13.82 -9.26
N GLU A 157 2.94 12.76 -10.08
CA GLU A 157 1.86 12.45 -11.04
C GLU A 157 0.48 12.39 -10.36
N PHE A 158 0.39 11.70 -9.22
CA PHE A 158 -0.88 11.55 -8.52
C PHE A 158 -1.35 12.87 -7.90
N LEU A 159 -0.42 13.65 -7.34
CA LEU A 159 -0.73 14.96 -6.78
C LEU A 159 -1.23 15.94 -7.86
N ARG A 160 -0.59 15.92 -9.03
CA ARG A 160 -1.08 16.64 -10.21
C ARG A 160 -2.50 16.21 -10.58
N HIS A 161 -2.76 14.90 -10.61
CA HIS A 161 -4.07 14.36 -10.96
C HIS A 161 -5.16 14.85 -10.00
N LEU A 162 -4.93 14.77 -8.68
CA LEU A 162 -5.85 15.29 -7.67
C LEU A 162 -6.11 16.79 -7.85
N PHE A 163 -5.04 17.56 -8.05
CA PHE A 163 -5.16 19.01 -8.24
C PHE A 163 -5.93 19.37 -9.51
N ASN A 164 -5.64 18.70 -10.63
CA ASN A 164 -6.36 18.91 -11.89
C ASN A 164 -7.86 18.54 -11.75
N GLY A 165 -8.17 17.47 -11.01
CA GLY A 165 -9.54 17.09 -10.71
C GLY A 165 -10.33 18.20 -9.99
N LEU A 166 -9.65 18.99 -9.13
CA LEU A 166 -10.25 20.18 -8.52
C LEU A 166 -10.37 21.36 -9.49
N THR A 167 -9.37 21.58 -10.35
CA THR A 167 -9.41 22.70 -11.32
C THR A 167 -10.50 22.51 -12.36
N ASP A 168 -10.66 21.29 -12.89
CA ASP A 168 -11.62 20.97 -13.95
C ASP A 168 -13.06 21.17 -13.47
N ARG A 169 -13.31 20.90 -12.18
CA ARG A 169 -14.58 21.16 -11.52
C ARG A 169 -14.82 22.65 -11.20
N LYS A 170 -13.90 23.54 -11.59
CA LYS A 170 -13.96 24.99 -11.38
C LYS A 170 -14.07 25.39 -9.90
N TRP A 171 -13.50 24.60 -8.99
CA TRP A 171 -13.56 24.87 -7.54
C TRP A 171 -12.91 26.20 -7.14
N PHE A 172 -11.98 26.69 -7.96
CA PHE A 172 -11.29 27.95 -7.72
C PHE A 172 -12.10 29.19 -8.16
N ARG A 173 -13.29 29.04 -8.76
CA ARG A 173 -14.11 30.16 -9.24
C ARG A 173 -15.11 30.59 -8.15
N LYS A 174 -15.07 31.87 -7.78
CA LYS A 174 -16.06 32.50 -6.86
C LYS A 174 -17.49 32.20 -7.35
N GLY A 175 -18.27 31.50 -6.52
CA GLY A 175 -19.65 31.09 -6.81
C GLY A 175 -19.84 29.63 -7.25
N SER A 176 -18.78 28.88 -7.60
CA SER A 176 -18.91 27.47 -8.00
C SER A 176 -19.26 26.54 -6.83
N CYS A 177 -18.87 26.90 -5.61
CA CYS A 177 -19.10 26.09 -4.40
C CYS A 177 -20.59 25.82 -4.13
N LYS A 178 -21.52 26.64 -4.62
CA LYS A 178 -22.96 26.48 -4.33
C LYS A 178 -23.60 25.26 -5.02
N ASN A 179 -22.98 24.68 -6.05
CA ASN A 179 -23.60 23.67 -6.91
C ASN A 179 -22.92 22.29 -6.87
N THR A 180 -21.94 22.06 -6.00
CA THR A 180 -21.25 20.76 -5.90
C THR A 180 -22.05 19.79 -5.03
N LYS A 181 -22.86 18.93 -5.66
CA LYS A 181 -23.51 17.77 -5.03
C LYS A 181 -22.87 16.43 -5.39
N ALA A 182 -21.69 16.43 -6.03
CA ALA A 182 -21.13 15.21 -6.64
C ALA A 182 -20.17 14.47 -5.69
N PRO A 183 -20.43 13.19 -5.34
CA PRO A 183 -19.66 12.42 -4.33
C PRO A 183 -18.16 12.27 -4.66
N ILE A 184 -17.80 12.27 -5.95
CA ILE A 184 -16.40 12.22 -6.39
C ILE A 184 -15.59 13.45 -5.93
N GLY A 185 -16.26 14.58 -5.65
CA GLY A 185 -15.59 15.77 -5.10
C GLY A 185 -15.01 15.48 -3.72
N LEU A 186 -15.78 14.82 -2.86
CA LEU A 186 -15.37 14.50 -1.50
C LEU A 186 -14.22 13.51 -1.43
N GLN A 187 -14.23 12.46 -2.28
CA GLN A 187 -13.12 11.50 -2.34
C GLN A 187 -11.81 12.19 -2.76
N LEU A 188 -11.85 13.05 -3.78
CA LEU A 188 -10.67 13.82 -4.20
C LEU A 188 -10.16 14.77 -3.11
N LEU A 189 -11.06 15.43 -2.37
CA LEU A 189 -10.67 16.28 -1.24
C LEU A 189 -10.02 15.47 -0.11
N ASN A 190 -10.61 14.33 0.26
CA ASN A 190 -10.07 13.43 1.27
C ASN A 190 -8.66 12.95 0.88
N LEU A 191 -8.48 12.56 -0.38
CA LEU A 191 -7.17 12.13 -0.89
C LEU A 191 -6.18 13.28 -1.01
N LEU A 192 -6.62 14.52 -1.23
CA LEU A 192 -5.76 15.71 -1.25
C LEU A 192 -5.53 16.29 0.16
N HIS A 193 -6.16 15.75 1.19
CA HIS A 193 -6.06 16.27 2.54
C HIS A 193 -4.58 16.30 3.00
N PRO A 194 -4.08 17.42 3.55
CA PRO A 194 -2.66 17.57 3.87
C PRO A 194 -2.22 16.75 5.10
N MET A 195 -3.12 15.99 5.73
CA MET A 195 -2.68 14.93 6.66
C MET A 195 -1.88 13.84 5.94
N HIS A 196 -2.17 13.64 4.65
CA HIS A 196 -1.41 12.77 3.77
C HIS A 196 -0.17 13.48 3.23
N THR A 197 0.90 12.70 3.04
CA THR A 197 2.11 13.18 2.35
C THR A 197 2.02 12.78 0.89
N HIS A 198 2.14 13.72 -0.05
CA HIS A 198 1.99 13.45 -1.50
C HIS A 198 3.31 13.49 -2.29
N HIS A 199 4.44 13.47 -1.58
CA HIS A 199 5.77 13.46 -2.18
C HIS A 199 6.69 12.52 -1.41
N LEU A 200 7.75 12.07 -2.07
CA LEU A 200 8.75 11.19 -1.48
C LEU A 200 9.54 11.90 -0.39
N ASN A 201 10.00 11.13 0.61
CA ASN A 201 10.95 11.64 1.58
C ASN A 201 12.21 12.19 0.87
N GLY A 202 12.56 13.44 1.19
CA GLY A 202 13.70 14.15 0.58
C GLY A 202 13.44 14.70 -0.83
N PHE A 203 12.20 14.70 -1.32
CA PHE A 203 11.86 15.35 -2.59
C PHE A 203 12.04 16.86 -2.49
N GLN A 204 12.74 17.45 -3.46
CA GLN A 204 13.02 18.89 -3.54
C GLN A 204 12.49 19.47 -4.86
N TYR A 205 11.52 20.40 -4.79
CA TYR A 205 10.91 21.07 -5.94
C TYR A 205 11.82 22.11 -6.61
N SER A 206 12.82 22.58 -5.87
CA SER A 206 13.77 23.61 -6.30
C SER A 206 15.17 23.06 -6.61
N ASN A 207 15.37 21.74 -6.57
CA ASN A 207 16.65 21.14 -6.92
C ASN A 207 16.68 20.67 -8.38
N PRO A 208 17.44 21.34 -9.28
CA PRO A 208 17.54 20.93 -10.69
C PRO A 208 18.45 19.69 -10.88
N ASN A 209 19.25 19.33 -9.89
CA ASN A 209 20.16 18.19 -9.95
C ASN A 209 19.50 16.89 -9.47
N GLN A 210 18.25 16.95 -9.00
CA GLN A 210 17.54 15.78 -8.50
C GLN A 210 17.15 14.86 -9.66
N THR A 211 17.77 13.69 -9.77
CA THR A 211 17.54 12.77 -10.90
C THR A 211 16.35 11.84 -10.69
N LEU A 212 15.77 11.33 -11.80
CA LEU A 212 14.66 10.37 -11.72
C LEU A 212 15.09 9.06 -11.07
N LEU A 213 16.36 8.68 -11.28
CA LEU A 213 16.97 7.51 -10.66
C LEU A 213 17.00 7.66 -9.13
N GLN A 214 17.41 8.83 -8.63
CA GLN A 214 17.42 9.12 -7.20
C GLN A 214 16.01 9.09 -6.59
N LEU A 215 15.02 9.65 -7.28
CA LEU A 215 13.63 9.59 -6.82
C LEU A 215 13.08 8.16 -6.79
N ARG A 216 13.39 7.36 -7.81
CA ARG A 216 13.01 5.94 -7.84
C ARG A 216 13.69 5.16 -6.71
N TYR A 217 14.95 5.46 -6.42
CA TYR A 217 15.69 4.90 -5.29
C TYR A 217 14.98 5.24 -3.96
N ASN A 218 14.56 6.49 -3.77
CA ASN A 218 13.82 6.91 -2.57
C ASN A 218 12.44 6.24 -2.47
N LEU A 219 11.72 6.13 -3.59
CA LEU A 219 10.44 5.41 -3.68
C LEU A 219 10.60 3.96 -3.21
N GLU A 220 11.57 3.26 -3.78
CA GLU A 220 11.84 1.87 -3.44
C GLU A 220 12.21 1.71 -1.96
N ARG A 221 13.08 2.58 -1.44
CA ARG A 221 13.43 2.61 -0.01
C ARG A 221 12.19 2.79 0.88
N GLU A 222 11.32 3.72 0.53
CA GLU A 222 10.13 4.04 1.32
C GLU A 222 9.09 2.91 1.29
N LEU A 223 8.90 2.26 0.13
CA LEU A 223 8.06 1.07 0.03
C LEU A 223 8.61 -0.12 0.84
N LEU A 224 9.94 -0.26 0.92
CA LEU A 224 10.59 -1.35 1.65
C LEU A 224 10.56 -1.18 3.18
N GLN A 225 10.38 0.04 3.68
CA GLN A 225 10.28 0.33 5.12
C GLN A 225 9.04 -0.27 5.78
N CYS A 226 8.08 -0.79 5.00
CA CYS A 226 6.83 -1.37 5.50
C CYS A 226 6.11 -0.44 6.48
N GLY A 227 5.45 0.58 5.92
CA GLY A 227 4.61 1.51 6.66
C GLY A 227 3.33 1.82 5.91
N LYS A 228 2.67 2.92 6.30
CA LYS A 228 1.53 3.46 5.56
C LYS A 228 2.05 4.22 4.33
N SER A 229 2.58 3.50 3.35
CA SER A 229 3.06 4.06 2.09
C SER A 229 2.41 3.32 0.94
N VAL A 230 1.87 4.06 -0.03
CA VAL A 230 1.21 3.50 -1.20
C VAL A 230 1.75 4.18 -2.46
N TYR A 231 2.17 3.37 -3.42
CA TYR A 231 2.59 3.86 -4.72
C TYR A 231 1.38 3.93 -5.66
N ILE A 232 1.13 5.12 -6.20
CA ILE A 232 -0.01 5.40 -7.07
C ILE A 232 0.52 5.91 -8.41
N SER A 233 0.22 5.18 -9.48
CA SER A 233 0.54 5.55 -10.85
C SER A 233 -0.41 4.81 -11.80
N LYS A 234 -0.14 4.87 -13.11
CA LYS A 234 -0.92 4.19 -14.13
C LYS A 234 -0.95 2.67 -13.89
N PRO A 235 -2.07 1.97 -14.19
CA PRO A 235 -2.24 0.55 -13.86
C PRO A 235 -1.11 -0.36 -14.37
N GLN A 236 -0.59 -0.09 -15.57
CA GLN A 236 0.49 -0.88 -16.17
C GLN A 236 1.84 -0.65 -15.48
N ILE A 237 2.11 0.59 -15.04
CA ILE A 237 3.32 0.94 -14.29
C ILE A 237 3.27 0.31 -12.90
N VAL A 238 2.13 0.41 -12.20
CA VAL A 238 1.94 -0.24 -10.89
C VAL A 238 2.14 -1.76 -10.99
N LYS A 239 1.65 -2.39 -12.06
CA LYS A 239 1.87 -3.82 -12.28
C LYS A 239 3.36 -4.14 -12.46
N ALA A 240 4.07 -3.39 -13.30
CA ALA A 240 5.51 -3.62 -13.50
C ALA A 240 6.33 -3.34 -12.23
N GLU A 241 5.96 -2.32 -11.45
CA GLU A 241 6.58 -2.05 -10.15
C GLU A 241 6.36 -3.20 -9.17
N LEU A 242 5.13 -3.72 -9.10
CA LEU A 242 4.79 -4.86 -8.26
C LEU A 242 5.57 -6.12 -8.66
N ASP A 243 5.64 -6.42 -9.95
CA ASP A 243 6.38 -7.57 -10.47
C ASP A 243 7.88 -7.44 -10.15
N PHE A 244 8.45 -6.24 -10.29
CA PHE A 244 9.81 -5.94 -9.88
C PHE A 244 10.03 -6.15 -8.38
N LEU A 245 9.17 -5.58 -7.54
CA LEU A 245 9.30 -5.67 -6.08
C LEU A 245 9.16 -7.12 -5.59
N ASN A 246 8.18 -7.88 -6.10
CA ASN A 246 8.00 -9.29 -5.74
C ASN A 246 9.18 -10.16 -6.19
N LYS A 247 9.79 -9.84 -7.34
CA LYS A 247 10.96 -10.57 -7.85
C LYS A 247 12.20 -10.38 -6.97
N TYR A 248 12.48 -9.14 -6.56
CA TYR A 248 13.73 -8.81 -5.85
C TYR A 248 13.60 -8.80 -4.33
N TYR A 249 12.39 -8.71 -3.79
CA TYR A 249 12.12 -8.64 -2.37
C TYR A 249 11.08 -9.70 -1.94
N PRO A 250 11.34 -11.00 -2.16
CA PRO A 250 10.36 -12.07 -1.92
C PRO A 250 9.97 -12.21 -0.43
N SER A 251 10.80 -11.71 0.48
CA SER A 251 10.51 -11.68 1.92
C SER A 251 9.52 -10.59 2.32
N LYS A 252 9.26 -9.64 1.42
CA LYS A 252 8.30 -8.55 1.61
C LYS A 252 7.06 -8.82 0.77
N ARG A 253 5.89 -8.48 1.31
CA ARG A 253 4.63 -8.64 0.60
C ARG A 253 4.11 -7.30 0.17
N PHE A 254 3.88 -7.21 -1.12
CA PHE A 254 3.29 -6.05 -1.75
C PHE A 254 1.89 -6.40 -2.23
N TYR A 255 0.98 -5.46 -2.09
CA TYR A 255 -0.42 -5.61 -2.48
C TYR A 255 -0.78 -4.53 -3.49
N LYS A 256 -1.70 -4.88 -4.38
CA LYS A 256 -2.25 -3.95 -5.36
C LYS A 256 -3.71 -3.69 -5.02
N GLY A 257 -4.08 -2.41 -4.96
CA GLY A 257 -5.49 -2.00 -4.86
C GLY A 257 -6.30 -2.48 -6.06
N LYS A 258 -7.62 -2.62 -5.88
CA LYS A 258 -8.56 -3.06 -6.91
C LYS A 258 -9.13 -1.88 -7.72
N GLU A 259 -9.14 -0.70 -7.13
CA GLU A 259 -9.76 0.49 -7.71
C GLU A 259 -8.79 1.31 -8.57
N THR A 260 -9.32 1.91 -9.64
CA THR A 260 -8.66 2.92 -10.46
C THR A 260 -9.40 4.25 -10.33
N LEU A 261 -8.72 5.28 -9.83
CA LEU A 261 -9.31 6.61 -9.66
C LEU A 261 -9.44 7.32 -11.01
N ASN A 262 -10.66 7.74 -11.36
CA ASN A 262 -11.01 8.48 -12.58
C ASN A 262 -10.34 7.93 -13.85
N GLU A 263 -10.94 6.90 -14.45
CA GLU A 263 -10.49 6.40 -15.75
C GLU A 263 -10.50 7.52 -16.81
N THR A 264 -9.30 7.92 -17.24
CA THR A 264 -9.13 8.91 -18.29
C THR A 264 -8.98 8.21 -19.63
N PHE A 265 -10.00 8.38 -20.48
CA PHE A 265 -9.93 7.91 -21.86
C PHE A 265 -9.03 8.85 -22.67
N HIS A 266 -7.89 8.34 -23.08
CA HIS A 266 -7.01 9.05 -24.01
C HIS A 266 -7.53 8.75 -25.42
N SER A 267 -7.91 9.79 -26.16
CA SER A 267 -8.32 9.68 -27.56
C SER A 267 -7.32 10.38 -28.46
N TRP A 268 -7.16 9.86 -29.67
CA TRP A 268 -6.35 10.47 -30.70
C TRP A 268 -7.27 11.22 -31.65
N TYR A 269 -7.06 12.53 -31.79
CA TYR A 269 -7.72 13.33 -32.81
C TYR A 269 -6.79 13.46 -34.01
N LEU A 270 -7.18 12.85 -35.13
CA LEU A 270 -6.44 12.93 -36.40
C LEU A 270 -7.19 13.85 -37.34
N ASP A 271 -6.58 14.98 -37.67
CA ASP A 271 -7.15 15.95 -38.60
C ASP A 271 -7.12 15.45 -40.06
N GLN A 272 -7.94 16.04 -40.92
CA GLN A 272 -8.04 15.72 -42.36
C GLN A 272 -8.53 14.29 -42.69
N ARG A 273 -9.64 13.89 -42.04
CA ARG A 273 -10.35 12.65 -42.38
C ARG A 273 -10.65 12.59 -43.89
N GLY A 274 -10.21 11.52 -44.55
CA GLY A 274 -10.46 11.28 -45.98
C GLY A 274 -9.36 11.76 -46.94
N LYS A 275 -8.46 12.67 -46.53
CA LYS A 275 -7.32 13.08 -47.37
C LYS A 275 -6.06 12.25 -47.14
N SER A 276 -5.89 11.72 -45.92
CA SER A 276 -4.74 10.90 -45.54
C SER A 276 -5.09 9.43 -45.33
N LYS A 277 -4.18 8.53 -45.71
CA LYS A 277 -4.25 7.10 -45.38
C LYS A 277 -3.81 6.81 -43.93
N VAL A 278 -3.24 7.78 -43.23
CA VAL A 278 -2.70 7.62 -41.86
C VAL A 278 -3.75 7.18 -40.85
N PRO A 279 -4.95 7.80 -40.76
CA PRO A 279 -5.97 7.37 -39.79
C PRO A 279 -6.40 5.91 -39.98
N ARG A 280 -6.51 5.46 -41.24
CA ARG A 280 -6.86 4.06 -41.54
C ARG A 280 -5.77 3.09 -41.10
N LYS A 281 -4.49 3.42 -41.36
CA LYS A 281 -3.35 2.59 -40.94
C LYS A 281 -3.19 2.58 -39.41
N PHE A 282 -3.31 3.75 -38.76
CA PHE A 282 -3.21 3.87 -37.31
C PHE A 282 -4.30 3.08 -36.59
N ARG A 283 -5.55 3.16 -37.10
CA ARG A 283 -6.65 2.32 -36.63
C ARG A 283 -6.32 0.84 -36.73
N ALA A 284 -5.77 0.37 -37.85
CA ALA A 284 -5.37 -1.03 -38.01
C ALA A 284 -4.26 -1.45 -37.00
N VAL A 285 -3.33 -0.56 -36.64
CA VAL A 285 -2.29 -0.82 -35.62
C VAL A 285 -2.89 -0.95 -34.21
N ILE A 286 -3.94 -0.18 -33.90
CA ILE A 286 -4.67 -0.31 -32.63
C ILE A 286 -5.50 -1.60 -32.62
N GLU A 287 -6.31 -1.82 -33.65
CA GLU A 287 -7.24 -2.96 -33.75
C GLU A 287 -6.51 -4.30 -33.81
N SER A 288 -5.31 -4.35 -34.39
CA SER A 288 -4.45 -5.56 -34.37
C SER A 288 -3.77 -5.83 -33.02
N GLY A 289 -3.87 -4.92 -32.05
CA GLY A 289 -3.23 -5.05 -30.74
C GLY A 289 -1.72 -4.71 -30.70
N ILE A 290 -1.12 -4.35 -31.84
CA ILE A 290 0.31 -3.98 -31.93
C ILE A 290 0.61 -2.80 -30.98
N TYR A 291 -0.24 -1.78 -30.96
CA TYR A 291 -0.07 -0.63 -30.08
C TYR A 291 -0.03 -1.03 -28.59
N GLY A 292 -0.96 -1.89 -28.15
CA GLY A 292 -0.99 -2.37 -26.77
C GLY A 292 0.25 -3.18 -26.40
N ARG A 293 0.76 -4.01 -27.33
CA ARG A 293 2.01 -4.75 -27.12
C ARG A 293 3.22 -3.82 -27.01
N LEU A 294 3.29 -2.77 -27.83
CA LEU A 294 4.37 -1.77 -27.76
C LEU A 294 4.37 -1.03 -26.42
N GLN A 295 3.22 -0.69 -25.87
CA GLN A 295 3.13 -0.07 -24.53
C GLN A 295 3.67 -0.98 -23.43
N LEU A 296 3.33 -2.28 -23.48
CA LEU A 296 3.86 -3.26 -22.53
C LEU A 296 5.37 -3.43 -22.67
N GLU A 297 5.88 -3.46 -23.91
CA GLU A 297 7.31 -3.57 -24.19
C GLU A 297 8.08 -2.33 -23.71
N GLU A 298 7.55 -1.12 -23.93
CA GLU A 298 8.15 0.13 -23.43
C GLU A 298 8.32 0.09 -21.90
N ILE A 299 7.30 -0.39 -21.18
CA ILE A 299 7.36 -0.57 -19.74
C ILE A 299 8.38 -1.65 -19.40
N HIS A 300 8.33 -2.81 -20.04
CA HIS A 300 9.26 -3.91 -19.80
C HIS A 300 10.73 -3.47 -19.94
N GLN A 301 11.05 -2.75 -21.01
CA GLN A 301 12.39 -2.21 -21.28
C GLN A 301 12.88 -1.26 -20.17
N LYS A 302 11.99 -0.43 -19.60
CA LYS A 302 12.33 0.45 -18.47
C LYS A 302 12.72 -0.31 -17.19
N TYR A 303 12.23 -1.54 -17.03
CA TYR A 303 12.50 -2.39 -15.86
C TYR A 303 13.60 -3.43 -16.08
N LEU A 304 13.92 -3.79 -17.34
CA LEU A 304 14.98 -4.75 -17.65
C LEU A 304 16.36 -4.35 -17.10
N SER A 305 16.70 -3.07 -17.19
CA SER A 305 17.99 -2.53 -16.71
C SER A 305 17.98 -2.10 -15.25
N ARG A 306 16.83 -2.17 -14.58
CA ARG A 306 16.69 -1.70 -13.20
C ARG A 306 17.35 -2.68 -12.23
N LYS A 307 18.21 -2.15 -11.36
CA LYS A 307 18.82 -2.90 -10.26
C LYS A 307 18.10 -2.60 -8.94
N PRO A 308 17.94 -3.59 -8.04
CA PRO A 308 17.37 -3.36 -6.73
C PRO A 308 18.29 -2.50 -5.85
N LEU A 309 17.67 -1.72 -4.97
CA LEU A 309 18.29 -0.88 -3.95
C LEU A 309 19.26 -1.65 -3.05
N ILE A 310 18.75 -2.76 -2.51
CA ILE A 310 19.38 -3.59 -1.51
C ILE A 310 19.16 -5.01 -1.99
N ARG A 311 20.24 -5.80 -2.06
CA ARG A 311 20.09 -7.25 -2.18
C ARG A 311 19.75 -7.76 -0.78
N LEU A 312 18.47 -7.95 -0.50
CA LEU A 312 18.10 -8.70 0.71
C LEU A 312 18.61 -10.11 0.53
N GLU A 313 19.38 -10.61 1.51
CA GLU A 313 19.65 -12.03 1.58
C GLU A 313 18.32 -12.78 1.62
N PRO A 314 18.22 -13.95 0.96
CA PRO A 314 17.00 -14.74 0.97
C PRO A 314 16.60 -15.00 2.42
N TYR A 315 15.46 -14.45 2.82
CA TYR A 315 14.91 -14.67 4.15
C TYR A 315 14.54 -16.15 4.25
N VAL A 316 15.38 -16.92 4.93
CA VAL A 316 15.04 -18.28 5.33
C VAL A 316 13.96 -18.12 6.40
N VAL A 317 12.72 -18.41 6.03
CA VAL A 317 11.60 -18.44 6.97
C VAL A 317 11.88 -19.59 7.94
N TYR A 318 12.53 -19.29 9.06
CA TYR A 318 12.51 -20.17 10.22
C TYR A 318 11.08 -20.14 10.73
N GLY A 319 10.28 -21.15 10.37
CA GLY A 319 8.91 -21.28 10.82
C GLY A 319 8.87 -21.22 12.34
N ARG A 320 8.46 -20.06 12.88
CA ARG A 320 8.22 -19.90 14.32
C ARG A 320 6.96 -20.70 14.59
N LEU A 321 7.08 -21.86 15.25
CA LEU A 321 5.92 -22.65 15.66
C LEU A 321 5.06 -21.78 16.57
N ASP A 322 3.95 -21.27 16.05
CA ASP A 322 3.03 -20.46 16.82
C ASP A 322 2.29 -21.32 17.87
N GLY A 323 1.78 -20.68 18.93
CA GLY A 323 1.38 -21.34 20.18
C GLY A 323 0.39 -22.51 20.06
N ALA A 324 -0.39 -22.58 18.97
CA ALA A 324 -1.27 -23.70 18.67
C ALA A 324 -0.50 -25.02 18.45
N LEU A 325 0.65 -24.99 17.78
CA LEU A 325 1.49 -26.18 17.59
C LEU A 325 2.20 -26.59 18.88
N SER A 326 2.60 -25.62 19.69
CA SER A 326 3.19 -25.87 21.00
C SER A 326 2.17 -26.55 21.92
N THR A 327 0.95 -26.03 21.99
CA THR A 327 -0.14 -26.61 22.79
C THR A 327 -0.54 -28.01 22.30
N LEU A 328 -0.60 -28.24 20.99
CA LEU A 328 -0.87 -29.58 20.43
C LEU A 328 0.24 -30.58 20.77
N SER A 329 1.51 -30.14 20.69
CA SER A 329 2.67 -30.96 21.05
C SER A 329 2.67 -31.30 22.55
N ILE A 330 2.30 -30.34 23.41
CA ILE A 330 2.17 -30.54 24.86
C ILE A 330 1.03 -31.50 25.19
N LEU A 331 -0.14 -31.33 24.58
CA LEU A 331 -1.29 -32.24 24.76
C LEU A 331 -0.95 -33.65 24.29
N CYS A 332 -0.36 -33.79 23.11
CA CYS A 332 0.02 -35.08 22.56
C CYS A 332 1.09 -35.76 23.43
N GLY A 333 2.12 -35.01 23.83
CA GLY A 333 3.14 -35.51 24.76
C GLY A 333 2.55 -35.94 26.11
N GLY A 334 1.64 -35.13 26.67
CA GLY A 334 0.96 -35.42 27.93
C GLY A 334 0.12 -36.70 27.89
N THR A 335 -0.65 -36.91 26.81
CA THR A 335 -1.44 -38.15 26.65
C THR A 335 -0.57 -39.40 26.54
N VAL A 336 0.56 -39.32 25.83
CA VAL A 336 1.52 -40.44 25.71
C VAL A 336 2.17 -40.76 27.05
N ILE A 337 2.57 -39.74 27.82
CA ILE A 337 3.14 -39.93 29.16
C ILE A 337 2.11 -40.59 30.08
N LEU A 338 0.87 -40.10 30.08
CA LEU A 338 -0.20 -40.67 30.90
C LEU A 338 -0.50 -42.13 30.54
N ALA A 339 -0.61 -42.45 29.25
CA ALA A 339 -0.82 -43.82 28.77
C ALA A 339 0.34 -44.75 29.18
N SER A 340 1.57 -44.26 29.11
CA SER A 340 2.77 -45.01 29.52
C SER A 340 2.77 -45.30 31.02
N LEU A 341 2.37 -44.34 31.86
CA LEU A 341 2.25 -44.53 33.31
C LEU A 341 1.18 -45.56 33.67
N VAL A 342 0.01 -45.51 33.02
CA VAL A 342 -1.06 -46.50 33.25
C VAL A 342 -0.58 -47.91 32.88
N ALA A 343 0.10 -48.07 31.74
CA ALA A 343 0.65 -49.35 31.33
C ALA A 343 1.68 -49.91 32.35
N LEU A 344 2.54 -49.05 32.91
CA LEU A 344 3.49 -49.45 33.95
C LEU A 344 2.81 -49.95 35.23
N VAL A 345 1.73 -49.28 35.64
CA VAL A 345 0.94 -49.68 36.82
C VAL A 345 0.26 -51.03 36.59
N GLU A 346 -0.36 -51.25 35.43
CA GLU A 346 -0.98 -52.52 35.09
C GLU A 346 0.03 -53.68 35.03
N ILE A 347 1.21 -53.45 34.43
CA ILE A 347 2.27 -54.46 34.38
C ILE A 347 2.72 -54.83 35.80
N ARG A 348 2.92 -53.86 36.69
CA ARG A 348 3.29 -54.13 38.09
C ARG A 348 2.22 -54.93 38.83
N SER A 349 0.95 -54.54 38.68
CA SER A 349 -0.17 -55.24 39.31
C SER A 349 -0.29 -56.69 38.85
N ASN A 350 -0.15 -56.93 37.54
CA ASN A 350 -0.18 -58.28 36.98
C ASN A 350 1.02 -59.13 37.41
N VAL A 351 2.23 -58.57 37.41
CA VAL A 351 3.42 -59.30 37.90
C VAL A 351 3.26 -59.67 39.37
N PHE A 352 2.81 -58.73 40.20
CA PHE A 352 2.58 -58.98 41.62
C PHE A 352 1.52 -60.07 41.85
N SER A 353 0.38 -59.99 41.16
CA SER A 353 -0.67 -61.02 41.18
C SER A 353 -0.12 -62.40 40.80
N THR A 354 0.71 -62.46 39.76
CA THR A 354 1.29 -63.73 39.29
C THR A 354 2.27 -64.29 40.32
N VAL A 355 3.14 -63.45 40.89
CA VAL A 355 4.10 -63.84 41.93
C VAL A 355 3.37 -64.38 43.17
N VAL A 356 2.34 -63.67 43.65
CA VAL A 356 1.52 -64.11 44.81
C VAL A 356 0.84 -65.45 44.52
N LYS A 357 0.27 -65.64 43.33
CA LYS A 357 -0.34 -66.92 42.94
C LYS A 357 0.69 -68.06 42.90
N SER A 358 1.87 -67.82 42.35
CA SER A 358 2.94 -68.82 42.32
C SER A 358 3.48 -69.15 43.71
N PHE A 359 3.53 -68.17 44.63
CA PHE A 359 3.94 -68.39 46.01
C PHE A 359 2.90 -69.24 46.76
N ASN A 360 1.62 -68.92 46.63
CA ASN A 360 0.53 -69.70 47.25
C ASN A 360 0.45 -71.14 46.71
N SER A 361 0.78 -71.35 45.43
CA SER A 361 0.81 -72.69 44.83
C SER A 361 2.04 -73.52 45.21
N ALA A 362 3.07 -72.91 45.79
CA ALA A 362 4.26 -73.61 46.29
C ALA A 362 4.16 -73.94 47.80
N VAL A 363 3.22 -73.31 48.50
CA VAL A 363 2.98 -73.49 49.96
C VAL A 363 1.88 -74.53 50.23
N ASN A 364 1.01 -74.81 49.25
CA ASN A 364 0.09 -75.95 49.25
C ASN A 364 0.69 -77.10 48.44
#